data_AF-A0A0D6LPK3-F1
#
_entry.id   AF-A0A0D6LPK3-F1
#
_cell.length_a   1.000
_cell.length_b   1.000
_cell.length_c   1.000
_cell.angle_alpha   90.00
_cell.angle_beta   90.00
_cell.angle_gamma   90.00
#
_symmetry.space_group_name_H-M   'P 1'
#
loop_
_entity.id
_entity.type
_entity.pdbx_description
1 polymer ?
#
loop_
_entity_poly.entity_id
_entity_poly.type
_entity_poly.pdbx_seq_one_letter_code
_entity_poly.pdbx_strand_id
1 'polypeptide(L)'
;MTYAIALYYRFKPVDWILEDVLRSRYCSFDKSLKDCIQGERRNPPATVVTSMAVYKNHDAQTAYKNNVAMWLINPRIGDYISIMFNTEANITGVMFLSGVPPAPKDMFGPETFVSVFDSARREISLGQFSRKGDFVFRSNGMVATELRIKITANISHWITIDHIIIDVESTADHHDKNATTLRSP
;
A
#
# COMPACT_ATOMS: atom_id res chain seq x y z
N MET A 1 -29.56 -11.18 30.35
CA MET A 1 -29.24 -11.30 28.91
C MET A 1 -27.80 -10.83 28.62
N THR A 2 -26.81 -11.40 29.30
CA THR A 2 -25.38 -11.00 29.16
C THR A 2 -24.48 -12.15 28.71
N TYR A 3 -25.00 -13.38 28.69
CA TYR A 3 -24.23 -14.57 28.34
C TYR A 3 -24.18 -14.88 26.83
N ALA A 4 -25.07 -14.29 26.02
CA ALA A 4 -25.11 -14.54 24.57
C ALA A 4 -23.98 -13.82 23.82
N ILE A 5 -23.60 -12.61 24.26
CA ILE A 5 -22.51 -11.84 23.65
C ILE A 5 -21.16 -12.51 23.95
N ALA A 6 -20.96 -13.02 25.18
CA ALA A 6 -19.70 -13.63 25.60
C ALA A 6 -19.35 -14.96 24.89
N LEU A 7 -20.35 -15.70 24.40
CA LEU A 7 -20.11 -16.97 23.70
C LEU A 7 -19.73 -16.77 22.22
N TYR A 8 -20.12 -15.66 21.61
CA TYR A 8 -19.77 -15.32 20.22
C TYR A 8 -18.28 -14.95 20.06
N TYR A 9 -17.66 -14.43 21.14
CA TYR A 9 -16.22 -14.11 21.20
C TYR A 9 -15.29 -15.32 21.37
N ARG A 10 -15.80 -16.55 21.50
CA ARG A 10 -14.95 -17.70 21.81
C ARG A 10 -14.68 -18.64 20.63
N PHE A 11 -15.41 -18.51 19.52
CA PHE A 11 -15.26 -19.44 18.39
C PHE A 11 -14.89 -18.81 17.05
N LYS A 12 -15.06 -17.50 16.81
CA LYS A 12 -14.61 -16.80 15.59
C LYS A 12 -14.52 -15.26 15.75
N PRO A 13 -13.50 -14.61 16.35
CA PRO A 13 -13.59 -13.16 16.63
C PRO A 13 -12.43 -12.29 16.14
N VAL A 14 -11.56 -12.76 15.25
CA VAL A 14 -10.50 -11.89 14.67
C VAL A 14 -10.58 -11.83 13.17
N ASP A 15 -10.71 -12.96 12.48
CA ASP A 15 -10.61 -12.98 11.01
C ASP A 15 -11.75 -12.20 10.34
N TRP A 16 -13.02 -12.45 10.67
CA TRP A 16 -14.13 -11.73 10.05
C TRP A 16 -14.18 -10.23 10.37
N ILE A 17 -13.78 -9.81 11.58
CA ILE A 17 -13.71 -8.38 11.96
C ILE A 17 -12.52 -7.73 11.27
N LEU A 18 -11.39 -8.42 11.19
CA LEU A 18 -10.25 -7.97 10.42
C LEU A 18 -10.66 -7.83 8.95
N GLU A 19 -11.25 -8.86 8.33
CA GLU A 19 -11.76 -8.81 6.97
C GLU A 19 -12.76 -7.66 6.77
N ASP A 20 -13.68 -7.40 7.70
CA ASP A 20 -14.66 -6.32 7.57
C ASP A 20 -14.04 -4.92 7.78
N VAL A 21 -13.04 -4.80 8.65
CA VAL A 21 -12.26 -3.56 8.86
C VAL A 21 -11.30 -3.31 7.69
N LEU A 22 -10.60 -4.33 7.21
CA LEU A 22 -9.76 -4.29 6.01
C LEU A 22 -10.65 -3.96 4.80
N ARG A 23 -11.83 -4.58 4.67
CA ARG A 23 -12.80 -4.29 3.62
C ARG A 23 -13.34 -2.86 3.70
N SER A 24 -13.74 -2.39 4.88
CA SER A 24 -14.25 -1.03 5.07
C SER A 24 -13.15 0.04 4.91
N ARG A 25 -11.88 -0.28 5.17
CA ARG A 25 -10.75 0.66 5.03
C ARG A 25 -10.08 0.61 3.67
N TYR A 26 -10.13 -0.54 2.99
CA TYR A 26 -9.34 -0.82 1.77
C TYR A 26 -10.20 -1.14 0.54
N CYS A 27 -11.52 -1.22 0.69
CA CYS A 27 -12.47 -1.37 -0.41
C CYS A 27 -13.63 -0.37 -0.34
N SER A 28 -14.05 0.11 -1.51
CA SER A 28 -15.32 0.83 -1.62
C SER A 28 -16.47 -0.11 -1.27
N PHE A 29 -17.46 0.37 -0.51
CA PHE A 29 -18.62 -0.43 -0.06
C PHE A 29 -19.44 -1.04 -1.20
N ASP A 30 -19.27 -0.54 -2.43
CA ASP A 30 -19.98 -0.99 -3.62
C ASP A 30 -19.39 -2.24 -4.30
N LYS A 31 -18.27 -2.80 -3.80
CA LYS A 31 -17.56 -3.94 -4.45
C LYS A 31 -17.67 -5.26 -3.66
N SER A 32 -17.67 -6.39 -4.38
CA SER A 32 -17.74 -7.72 -3.77
C SER A 32 -16.40 -8.12 -3.11
N LEU A 33 -16.43 -9.01 -2.12
CA LEU A 33 -15.22 -9.46 -1.41
C LEU A 33 -14.18 -10.12 -2.35
N LYS A 34 -14.66 -10.82 -3.40
CA LYS A 34 -13.77 -11.37 -4.44
C LYS A 34 -13.09 -10.26 -5.24
N ASP A 35 -13.80 -9.17 -5.52
CA ASP A 35 -13.25 -7.98 -6.19
C ASP A 35 -12.36 -7.12 -5.26
N CYS A 36 -12.24 -7.48 -3.98
CA CYS A 36 -11.37 -6.83 -3.00
C CYS A 36 -10.08 -7.63 -2.81
N ILE A 37 -10.20 -8.94 -2.65
CA ILE A 37 -9.08 -9.87 -2.51
C ILE A 37 -8.35 -10.04 -3.85
N GLN A 38 -9.10 -10.03 -4.96
CA GLN A 38 -8.60 -10.05 -6.34
C GLN A 38 -8.61 -8.64 -6.97
N GLY A 39 -8.98 -7.63 -6.20
CA GLY A 39 -9.23 -6.28 -6.68
C GLY A 39 -7.99 -5.68 -7.27
N GLU A 40 -8.08 -5.33 -8.55
CA GLU A 40 -7.06 -4.60 -9.27
C GLU A 40 -6.70 -3.33 -8.46
N ARG A 41 -5.62 -3.39 -7.67
CA ARG A 41 -5.06 -2.21 -7.01
C ARG A 41 -4.56 -1.35 -8.17
N ARG A 42 -5.26 -0.25 -8.44
CA ARG A 42 -5.00 0.64 -9.58
C ARG A 42 -3.80 1.55 -9.30
N ASN A 43 -2.72 0.96 -8.85
CA ASN A 43 -1.49 1.70 -8.60
C ASN A 43 -0.99 2.29 -9.92
N PRO A 44 -0.36 3.48 -9.91
CA PRO A 44 0.21 4.06 -11.12
C PRO A 44 1.22 3.11 -11.77
N PRO A 45 1.29 3.05 -13.11
CA PRO A 45 2.32 2.28 -13.79
C PRO A 45 3.72 2.70 -13.32
N ALA A 46 4.52 1.74 -12.88
CA ALA A 46 5.83 1.99 -12.31
C ALA A 46 6.81 0.85 -12.60
N THR A 47 8.08 1.21 -12.64
CA THR A 47 9.20 0.28 -12.57
C THR A 47 9.58 0.08 -11.10
N VAL A 48 9.55 -1.16 -10.62
CA VAL A 48 9.82 -1.50 -9.21
C VAL A 48 11.08 -2.33 -9.09
N VAL A 49 12.03 -1.83 -8.28
CA VAL A 49 13.30 -2.49 -7.99
C VAL A 49 13.56 -2.54 -6.49
N THR A 50 14.38 -3.49 -6.06
CA THR A 50 14.81 -3.63 -4.66
C THR A 50 16.29 -3.98 -4.61
N SER A 51 17.00 -3.51 -3.59
CA SER A 51 18.39 -3.92 -3.33
C SER A 51 18.47 -5.24 -2.56
N MET A 52 17.37 -5.67 -1.93
CA MET A 52 17.31 -6.89 -1.12
C MET A 52 17.26 -8.12 -2.01
N ALA A 53 17.78 -9.24 -1.49
CA ALA A 53 17.61 -10.53 -2.13
C ALA A 53 16.13 -10.94 -2.09
N VAL A 54 15.66 -11.55 -3.17
CA VAL A 54 14.29 -12.02 -3.32
C VAL A 54 14.24 -13.54 -3.08
N TYR A 55 13.23 -14.01 -2.35
CA TYR A 55 12.98 -15.43 -2.22
C TYR A 55 12.38 -15.99 -3.51
N LYS A 56 13.02 -16.99 -4.13
CA LYS A 56 12.54 -17.66 -5.36
C LYS A 56 12.22 -16.66 -6.48
N ASN A 57 11.07 -16.82 -7.15
CA ASN A 57 10.65 -16.03 -8.29
C ASN A 57 9.71 -14.87 -7.90
N HIS A 58 9.80 -14.37 -6.66
CA HIS A 58 8.94 -13.28 -6.16
C HIS A 58 9.52 -11.89 -6.47
N ASP A 59 9.92 -11.65 -7.72
CA ASP A 59 10.58 -10.39 -8.10
C ASP A 59 9.66 -9.19 -7.85
N ALA A 60 10.27 -8.05 -7.47
CA ALA A 60 9.54 -6.87 -7.00
C ALA A 60 8.61 -6.28 -8.07
N GLN A 61 9.01 -6.34 -9.34
CA GLN A 61 8.22 -5.82 -10.46
C GLN A 61 6.97 -6.67 -10.69
N THR A 62 7.12 -7.98 -10.74
CA THR A 62 6.02 -8.94 -10.89
C THR A 62 5.07 -8.84 -9.71
N ALA A 63 5.59 -8.66 -8.49
CA ALA A 63 4.80 -8.49 -7.29
C ALA A 63 3.90 -7.24 -7.35
N TYR A 64 4.48 -6.09 -7.68
CA TYR A 64 3.74 -4.84 -7.84
C TYR A 64 2.71 -4.93 -8.98
N LYS A 65 3.09 -5.49 -10.14
CA LYS A 65 2.22 -5.60 -11.31
C LYS A 65 1.04 -6.53 -11.09
N ASN A 66 1.27 -7.66 -10.42
CA ASN A 66 0.26 -8.70 -10.24
C ASN A 66 -0.44 -8.63 -8.87
N ASN A 67 -0.16 -7.59 -8.07
CA ASN A 67 -0.79 -7.39 -6.77
C ASN A 67 -0.57 -8.57 -5.80
N VAL A 68 0.64 -9.13 -5.81
CA VAL A 68 1.05 -10.26 -4.94
C VAL A 68 2.20 -9.87 -4.02
N ALA A 69 2.36 -10.59 -2.91
CA ALA A 69 3.40 -10.34 -1.93
C ALA A 69 4.84 -10.44 -2.50
N MET A 70 5.68 -9.47 -2.13
CA MET A 70 7.13 -9.55 -2.25
C MET A 70 7.70 -10.26 -1.02
N TRP A 71 8.64 -11.17 -1.25
CA TRP A 71 9.35 -11.90 -0.20
C TRP A 71 10.83 -11.55 -0.28
N LEU A 72 11.30 -10.77 0.70
CA LEU A 72 12.63 -10.20 0.73
C LEU A 72 13.43 -10.83 1.87
N ILE A 73 14.66 -11.23 1.57
CA ILE A 73 15.51 -11.99 2.49
C ILE A 73 16.82 -11.25 2.75
N ASN A 74 17.36 -11.47 3.94
CA ASN A 74 18.61 -10.85 4.43
C ASN A 74 18.63 -9.31 4.33
N PRO A 75 17.59 -8.60 4.79
CA PRO A 75 17.57 -7.13 4.78
C PRO A 75 18.69 -6.53 5.64
N ARG A 76 19.29 -5.45 5.14
CA ARG A 76 20.40 -4.73 5.80
C ARG A 76 20.12 -3.23 5.87
N ILE A 77 20.80 -2.56 6.78
CA ILE A 77 20.81 -1.09 6.80
C ILE A 77 21.19 -0.54 5.42
N GLY A 78 20.42 0.44 4.93
CA GLY A 78 20.60 1.05 3.63
C GLY A 78 19.85 0.38 2.48
N ASP A 79 19.31 -0.83 2.68
CA ASP A 79 18.50 -1.50 1.66
C ASP A 79 17.21 -0.74 1.37
N TYR A 80 16.70 -0.91 0.15
CA TYR A 80 15.54 -0.17 -0.32
C TYR A 80 14.66 -0.94 -1.30
N ILE A 81 13.40 -0.51 -1.39
CA ILE A 81 12.48 -0.76 -2.51
C ILE A 81 12.18 0.59 -3.15
N SER A 82 12.34 0.67 -4.46
CA SER A 82 12.06 1.85 -5.27
C SER A 82 10.92 1.57 -6.23
N ILE A 83 9.86 2.38 -6.16
CA ILE A 83 8.73 2.40 -7.08
C ILE A 83 8.87 3.66 -7.92
N MET A 84 9.43 3.51 -9.13
CA MET A 84 9.70 4.61 -10.05
C MET A 84 8.52 4.76 -11.00
N PHE A 85 7.72 5.82 -10.86
CA PHE A 85 6.55 6.01 -11.68
C PHE A 85 6.95 6.27 -13.15
N ASN A 86 6.26 5.62 -14.08
CA ASN A 86 6.52 5.80 -15.51
C ASN A 86 6.13 7.21 -15.99
N THR A 87 5.21 7.84 -15.27
CA THR A 87 4.78 9.25 -15.44
C THR A 87 4.66 9.85 -14.05
N GLU A 88 4.98 11.14 -13.91
CA GLU A 88 4.84 11.85 -12.64
C GLU A 88 3.44 11.65 -12.04
N ALA A 89 3.42 11.21 -10.79
CA ALA A 89 2.21 10.88 -10.06
C ALA A 89 1.89 12.00 -9.07
N ASN A 90 0.68 12.57 -9.13
CA ASN A 90 0.20 13.46 -8.09
C ASN A 90 -0.41 12.65 -6.94
N ILE A 91 0.44 12.20 -6.01
CA ILE A 91 0.08 11.29 -4.92
C ILE A 91 -0.85 11.99 -3.93
N THR A 92 -2.00 11.38 -3.62
CA THR A 92 -2.95 11.82 -2.59
C THR A 92 -3.01 10.86 -1.40
N GLY A 93 -2.56 9.62 -1.59
CA GLY A 93 -2.54 8.61 -0.55
C GLY A 93 -1.52 7.51 -0.80
N VAL A 94 -0.93 7.01 0.28
CA VAL A 94 -0.07 5.84 0.24
C VAL A 94 -0.45 4.93 1.40
N MET A 95 -0.54 3.64 1.13
CA MET A 95 -0.64 2.62 2.16
C MET A 95 0.22 1.41 1.82
N PHE A 96 1.02 0.99 2.80
CA PHE A 96 1.76 -0.26 2.76
C PHE A 96 1.39 -1.14 3.95
N LEU A 97 1.17 -2.43 3.70
CA LEU A 97 1.09 -3.45 4.74
C LEU A 97 2.15 -4.52 4.51
N SER A 98 2.94 -4.74 5.54
CA SER A 98 3.96 -5.79 5.64
C SER A 98 3.63 -6.75 6.78
N GLY A 99 4.14 -7.98 6.72
CA GLY A 99 3.82 -9.01 7.71
C GLY A 99 2.36 -9.43 7.68
N VAL A 100 1.84 -9.77 6.51
CA VAL A 100 0.50 -10.36 6.39
C VAL A 100 0.59 -11.89 6.49
N PRO A 101 -0.49 -12.61 6.87
CA PRO A 101 -0.51 -14.07 6.80
C PRO A 101 -0.06 -14.57 5.41
N PRO A 102 0.75 -15.64 5.34
CA PRO A 102 1.09 -16.59 6.40
C PRO A 102 2.31 -16.19 7.27
N ALA A 103 2.93 -15.03 7.06
CA ALA A 103 4.18 -14.64 7.72
C ALA A 103 4.05 -13.33 8.53
N PRO A 104 3.22 -13.29 9.59
CA PRO A 104 2.89 -12.05 10.30
C PRO A 104 4.05 -11.42 11.09
N LYS A 105 5.19 -12.12 11.19
CA LYS A 105 6.41 -11.61 11.82
C LYS A 105 7.42 -11.08 10.81
N ASP A 106 7.25 -11.40 9.54
CA ASP A 106 8.14 -10.98 8.46
C ASP A 106 7.68 -9.61 7.95
N MET A 107 7.94 -8.57 8.74
CA MET A 107 7.41 -7.22 8.53
C MET A 107 8.48 -6.14 8.67
N PHE A 108 8.22 -4.98 8.07
CA PHE A 108 8.95 -3.76 8.37
C PHE A 108 8.57 -3.22 9.76
N GLY A 109 9.52 -2.57 10.43
CA GLY A 109 9.26 -1.82 11.67
C GLY A 109 9.64 -0.33 11.58
N PRO A 110 9.64 0.38 12.73
CA PRO A 110 10.02 1.80 12.87
C PRO A 110 11.38 2.18 12.27
N GLU A 111 12.25 1.21 12.05
CA GLU A 111 13.53 1.33 11.37
C GLU A 111 13.42 1.50 9.84
N THR A 112 12.22 1.49 9.27
CA THR A 112 11.98 1.63 7.83
C THR A 112 11.24 2.93 7.52
N PHE A 113 11.84 3.76 6.67
CA PHE A 113 11.31 5.05 6.28
C PHE A 113 10.72 5.01 4.87
N VAL A 114 9.69 5.82 4.65
CA VAL A 114 9.09 6.05 3.34
C VAL A 114 9.38 7.49 2.95
N SER A 115 9.92 7.67 1.75
CA SER A 115 10.19 8.96 1.13
C SER A 115 9.68 8.98 -0.30
N VAL A 116 9.52 10.16 -0.86
CA VAL A 116 9.31 10.34 -2.29
C VAL A 116 10.38 11.26 -2.87
N PHE A 117 10.60 11.14 -4.17
CA PHE A 117 11.47 12.03 -4.93
C PHE A 117 10.65 12.82 -5.93
N ASP A 118 10.87 14.13 -5.97
CA ASP A 118 10.29 15.00 -6.99
C ASP A 118 11.13 14.97 -8.29
N SER A 119 10.71 15.75 -9.29
CA SER A 119 11.40 15.88 -10.57
C SER A 119 12.82 16.46 -10.46
N ALA A 120 13.08 17.24 -9.40
CA ALA A 120 14.39 17.77 -9.07
C ALA A 120 15.26 16.80 -8.24
N ARG A 121 14.82 15.54 -8.08
CA ARG A 121 15.49 14.50 -7.26
C ARG A 121 15.64 14.88 -5.79
N ARG A 122 14.81 15.78 -5.27
CA ARG A 122 14.78 16.09 -3.85
C ARG A 122 14.01 15.01 -3.13
N GLU A 123 14.64 14.44 -2.09
CA GLU A 123 13.99 13.47 -1.22
C GLU A 123 13.11 14.21 -0.20
N ILE A 124 11.85 13.79 -0.09
CA ILE A 124 10.89 14.29 0.89
C ILE A 124 10.41 13.10 1.71
N SER A 125 10.71 13.10 3.01
CA SER A 125 10.28 12.04 3.92
C SER A 125 8.78 12.13 4.19
N LEU A 126 8.07 11.03 4.01
CA LEU A 126 6.65 10.88 4.33
C LEU A 126 6.40 10.31 5.73
N GLY A 127 7.42 9.66 6.31
CA GLY A 127 7.38 9.09 7.65
C GLY A 127 8.03 7.71 7.73
N GLN A 128 7.64 6.95 8.74
CA GLN A 128 8.18 5.63 9.05
C GLN A 128 7.07 4.60 9.21
N PHE A 129 7.40 3.34 8.96
CA PHE A 129 6.51 2.22 9.28
C PHE A 129 6.21 2.17 10.77
N SER A 130 5.01 1.68 11.09
CA SER A 130 4.57 1.44 12.46
C SER A 130 5.23 0.17 13.02
N ARG A 131 5.09 -0.05 14.34
CA ARG A 131 5.50 -1.32 14.99
C ARG A 131 4.66 -2.53 14.58
N LYS A 132 3.61 -2.32 13.79
CA LYS A 132 2.68 -3.35 13.31
C LYS A 132 2.85 -3.64 11.82
N GLY A 133 3.87 -3.08 11.16
CA GLY A 133 4.16 -3.37 9.77
C GLY A 133 3.34 -2.57 8.76
N ASP A 134 2.57 -1.58 9.21
CA ASP A 134 1.79 -0.69 8.34
C ASP A 134 2.42 0.70 8.19
N PHE A 135 2.18 1.32 7.05
CA PHE A 135 2.46 2.72 6.78
C PHE A 135 1.25 3.34 6.07
N VAL A 136 0.84 4.53 6.50
CA VAL A 136 -0.28 5.26 5.90
C VAL A 136 0.11 6.74 5.78
N PHE A 137 -0.10 7.31 4.61
CA PHE A 137 0.10 8.72 4.32
C PHE A 137 -1.06 9.28 3.50
N ARG A 138 -1.39 10.56 3.73
CA ARG A 138 -2.41 11.31 2.99
C ARG A 138 -1.91 12.73 2.71
N SER A 139 -2.26 13.27 1.55
CA SER A 139 -1.96 14.62 1.12
C SER A 139 -3.08 15.16 0.23
N ASN A 140 -3.06 16.47 -0.02
CA ASN A 140 -3.94 17.12 -1.01
C ASN A 140 -3.35 17.09 -2.43
N GLY A 141 -2.46 16.14 -2.72
CA GLY A 141 -1.65 16.12 -3.95
C GLY A 141 -0.17 16.42 -3.66
N MET A 142 0.70 15.53 -4.12
CA MET A 142 2.14 15.63 -4.05
C MET A 142 2.74 15.02 -5.30
N VAL A 143 3.28 15.85 -6.19
CA VAL A 143 3.92 15.40 -7.43
C VAL A 143 5.22 14.66 -7.09
N ALA A 144 5.30 13.40 -7.51
CA ALA A 144 6.45 12.53 -7.29
C ALA A 144 6.80 11.73 -8.54
N THR A 145 8.10 11.49 -8.73
CA THR A 145 8.65 10.60 -9.76
C THR A 145 8.98 9.22 -9.20
N GLU A 146 9.29 9.14 -7.90
CA GLU A 146 9.65 7.90 -7.25
C GLU A 146 9.12 7.88 -5.81
N LEU A 147 8.65 6.72 -5.37
CA LEU A 147 8.45 6.41 -3.97
C LEU A 147 9.49 5.38 -3.53
N ARG A 148 10.14 5.64 -2.39
CA ARG A 148 11.18 4.78 -1.84
C ARG A 148 10.88 4.35 -0.42
N ILE A 149 10.95 3.05 -0.17
CA ILE A 149 10.96 2.44 1.15
C ILE A 149 12.42 2.11 1.47
N LYS A 150 12.98 2.64 2.56
CA LYS A 150 14.39 2.48 2.91
C LYS A 150 14.59 2.03 4.35
N ILE A 151 15.41 1.01 4.52
CA ILE A 151 15.79 0.45 5.82
C ILE A 151 16.93 1.28 6.42
N THR A 152 16.77 1.71 7.67
CA THR A 152 17.73 2.58 8.39
C THR A 152 18.42 1.89 9.57
N ALA A 153 18.04 0.66 9.90
CA ALA A 153 18.75 -0.20 10.84
C ALA A 153 18.66 -1.68 10.39
N ASN A 154 19.58 -2.53 10.84
CA ASN A 154 19.56 -3.95 10.47
C ASN A 154 18.29 -4.66 10.96
N ILE A 155 17.72 -5.49 10.10
CA ILE A 155 16.54 -6.32 10.39
C ILE A 155 17.00 -7.78 10.37
N SER A 156 16.69 -8.54 11.43
CA SER A 156 17.19 -9.92 11.61
C SER A 156 16.25 -11.00 11.07
N HIS A 157 15.10 -10.61 10.52
CA HIS A 157 14.07 -11.49 9.97
C HIS A 157 13.81 -11.15 8.50
N TRP A 158 13.03 -11.99 7.83
CA TRP A 158 12.63 -11.74 6.44
C TRP A 158 11.57 -10.64 6.38
N ILE A 159 11.29 -10.13 5.19
CA ILE A 159 10.27 -9.11 5.02
C ILE A 159 9.28 -9.56 3.95
N THR A 160 8.00 -9.49 4.29
CA THR A 160 6.90 -9.65 3.36
C THR A 160 6.15 -8.33 3.25
N ILE A 161 5.92 -7.86 2.03
CA ILE A 161 5.06 -6.70 1.77
C ILE A 161 4.08 -7.07 0.67
N ASP A 162 2.79 -6.81 0.90
CA ASP A 162 1.72 -7.33 0.04
C ASP A 162 0.75 -6.22 -0.40
N HIS A 163 0.12 -5.54 0.55
CA HIS A 163 -0.83 -4.47 0.20
C HIS A 163 -0.06 -3.18 -0.05
N ILE A 164 0.27 -2.95 -1.32
CA ILE A 164 0.79 -1.68 -1.83
C ILE A 164 -0.38 -0.96 -2.50
N ILE A 165 -0.78 0.18 -1.94
CA ILE A 165 -1.82 1.04 -2.49
C ILE A 165 -1.25 2.45 -2.61
N ILE A 166 -1.33 3.02 -3.82
CA ILE A 166 -0.89 4.37 -4.12
C ILE A 166 -2.06 5.07 -4.81
N ASP A 167 -2.69 6.00 -4.09
CA ASP A 167 -3.76 6.83 -4.60
C ASP A 167 -3.15 8.06 -5.27
N VAL A 168 -3.59 8.35 -6.49
CA VAL A 168 -3.21 9.54 -7.25
C VAL A 168 -4.45 10.33 -7.62
N GLU A 169 -4.29 11.64 -7.79
CA GLU A 169 -5.36 12.47 -8.33
C GLU A 169 -5.77 11.99 -9.72
N SER A 170 -7.07 11.76 -9.93
CA SER A 170 -7.61 11.37 -11.22
C SER A 170 -7.49 12.53 -12.20
N THR A 171 -6.79 12.34 -13.31
CA THR A 171 -6.76 13.31 -14.41
C THR A 171 -8.10 13.40 -15.17
N ALA A 172 -9.14 12.67 -14.76
CA ALA A 172 -10.36 12.43 -15.54
C ALA A 172 -11.64 13.11 -15.03
N ASP A 173 -11.59 14.09 -14.12
CA ASP A 173 -12.82 14.70 -13.55
C ASP A 173 -13.00 16.20 -13.79
N HIS A 174 -12.25 16.79 -14.74
CA HIS A 174 -12.38 18.21 -15.09
C HIS A 174 -13.21 18.50 -16.35
N HIS A 175 -13.82 17.49 -16.99
CA HIS A 175 -14.52 17.67 -18.28
C HIS A 175 -16.06 17.70 -18.21
N ASP A 176 -16.70 17.62 -17.02
CA ASP A 176 -18.18 17.55 -16.97
C ASP A 176 -18.86 18.54 -16.01
N LYS A 177 -18.38 19.79 -15.96
CA LYS A 177 -19.03 20.88 -15.21
C LYS A 177 -19.52 22.07 -16.06
N ASN A 178 -19.55 21.95 -17.38
CA ASN A 178 -20.06 23.00 -18.28
C ASN A 178 -21.26 22.57 -19.14
N ALA A 179 -22.18 21.78 -18.59
CA ALA A 179 -23.52 21.62 -19.18
C ALA A 179 -24.56 22.30 -18.28
N THR A 180 -24.52 23.63 -18.21
CA THR A 180 -25.65 24.43 -17.70
C THR A 180 -26.32 25.14 -18.88
N THR A 181 -27.66 25.03 -18.91
CA THR A 181 -28.65 25.88 -19.60
C THR A 181 -28.78 25.82 -21.12
N LEU A 182 -29.91 25.28 -21.61
CA LEU A 182 -30.85 26.04 -22.47
C LEU A 182 -32.19 25.29 -22.72
N ARG A 183 -33.23 25.84 -22.08
CA ARG A 183 -34.64 26.02 -22.51
C ARG A 183 -35.46 24.83 -23.05
N SER A 184 -36.48 24.50 -22.26
CA SER A 184 -37.81 24.11 -22.73
C SER A 184 -38.51 25.27 -23.47
N PRO A 185 -39.36 24.95 -24.45
CA PRO A 185 -40.70 25.53 -24.58
C PRO A 185 -41.78 24.58 -24.05
#